data_AF-A0A510KD14-F1
#
_entry.id   AF-A0A510KD14-F1
#
_cell.length_a   1.000
_cell.length_b   1.000
_cell.length_c   1.000
_cell.angle_alpha   90.00
_cell.angle_beta   90.00
_cell.angle_gamma   90.00
#
_symmetry.space_group_name_H-M   'P 1'
#
loop_
_entity.id
_entity.type
_entity.pdbx_description
1 polymer ?
#
loop_
_entity_poly.entity_id
_entity_poly.type
_entity_poly.pdbx_seq_one_letter_code
_entity_poly.pdbx_strand_id
1 'polypeptide(L)'
;MDDNKNTIIWVTTIATIAVLAFFSVGGFLLYNSHIKNKEIEVKLRLEQEKTKQEIARSQSQQQLAQVTTASQETTTAPVVRKRRTNYEAELMNRMSSVPENNMVNANEVFEAWDQELNKVYKLLMSELSDSQKTRLRNEERAWLKRKDKEMDKTAEEMSAGRDENGELIGCGTGCGHASRAANIEMTKERTIELARMYDELHR
;
A
#
# COMPACT_ATOMS: atom_id res chain seq x y z
N MET A 1 -29.62 43.71 -22.98
CA MET A 1 -28.49 43.18 -23.79
C MET A 1 -27.68 42.19 -22.95
N ASP A 2 -28.36 41.52 -22.00
CA ASP A 2 -27.72 40.98 -20.79
C ASP A 2 -27.87 39.45 -20.70
N ASP A 3 -28.92 38.88 -21.30
CA ASP A 3 -29.14 37.42 -21.34
C ASP A 3 -28.08 36.66 -22.15
N ASN A 4 -27.54 37.30 -23.19
CA ASN A 4 -26.43 36.79 -24.00
C ASN A 4 -25.17 36.55 -23.14
N LYS A 5 -24.82 37.53 -22.29
CA LYS A 5 -23.60 37.46 -21.47
C LYS A 5 -23.71 36.37 -20.41
N ASN A 6 -24.86 36.23 -19.76
CA ASN A 6 -25.07 35.16 -18.79
C ASN A 6 -25.03 33.79 -19.48
N THR A 7 -25.66 33.63 -20.64
CA THR A 7 -25.65 32.37 -21.39
C THR A 7 -24.23 31.94 -21.78
N ILE A 8 -23.37 32.89 -22.21
CA ILE A 8 -21.96 32.61 -22.53
C ILE A 8 -21.15 32.21 -21.28
N ILE A 9 -21.42 32.82 -20.12
CA ILE A 9 -20.75 32.48 -18.86
C ILE A 9 -21.11 31.04 -18.40
N TRP A 10 -22.37 30.63 -18.52
CA TRP A 10 -22.80 29.26 -18.18
C TRP A 10 -22.20 28.20 -19.11
N VAL A 11 -22.11 28.47 -20.42
CA VAL A 11 -21.53 27.53 -21.39
C VAL A 11 -20.02 27.34 -21.17
N THR A 12 -19.30 28.41 -20.85
CA THR A 12 -17.85 28.36 -20.59
C THR A 12 -17.49 27.66 -19.27
N THR A 13 -18.32 27.80 -18.23
CA THR A 13 -18.15 27.05 -16.97
C THR A 13 -18.44 25.56 -17.13
N ILE A 14 -19.46 25.17 -17.89
CA ILE A 14 -19.75 23.75 -18.13
C ILE A 14 -18.63 23.09 -18.97
N ALA A 15 -18.12 23.79 -20.00
CA ALA A 15 -17.03 23.28 -20.83
C ALA A 15 -15.73 23.07 -20.04
N THR A 16 -15.41 23.94 -19.08
CA THR A 16 -14.20 23.80 -18.24
C THR A 16 -14.33 22.65 -17.23
N ILE A 17 -15.51 22.44 -16.64
CA ILE A 17 -15.78 21.30 -15.75
C ILE A 17 -15.67 19.97 -16.50
N ALA A 18 -16.15 19.90 -17.74
CA ALA A 18 -16.05 18.70 -18.58
C ALA A 18 -14.59 18.33 -18.89
N VAL A 19 -13.73 19.29 -19.22
CA VAL A 19 -12.31 19.05 -19.49
C VAL A 19 -11.58 18.53 -18.23
N LEU A 20 -11.87 19.09 -17.05
CA LEU A 20 -11.26 18.65 -15.77
C LEU A 20 -11.70 17.24 -15.34
N ALA A 21 -12.93 16.84 -15.66
CA ALA A 21 -13.43 15.49 -15.39
C ALA A 21 -12.73 14.41 -16.23
N PHE A 22 -12.41 14.70 -17.50
CA PHE A 22 -11.72 13.76 -18.39
C PHE A 22 -10.25 13.49 -17.97
N PHE A 23 -9.53 14.50 -17.45
CA PHE A 23 -8.17 14.29 -16.93
C PHE A 23 -8.15 13.44 -15.64
N SER A 24 -9.24 13.42 -14.88
CA SER A 24 -9.34 12.64 -13.64
C SER A 24 -9.59 11.14 -13.90
N VAL A 25 -10.41 10.81 -14.91
CA VAL A 25 -10.70 9.40 -15.28
C VAL A 25 -9.50 8.75 -15.98
N GLY A 26 -8.77 9.49 -16.81
CA GLY A 26 -7.56 8.99 -17.47
C GLY A 26 -6.45 8.61 -16.48
N GLY A 27 -6.23 9.43 -15.44
CA GLY A 27 -5.29 9.12 -14.36
C GLY A 27 -5.67 7.88 -13.55
N PHE A 28 -6.98 7.65 -13.33
CA PHE A 28 -7.50 6.49 -12.62
C PHE A 28 -7.23 5.17 -13.37
N LEU A 29 -7.41 5.15 -14.70
CA LEU A 29 -7.15 3.95 -15.51
C LEU A 29 -5.65 3.63 -15.59
N LEU A 30 -4.79 4.64 -15.73
CA LEU A 30 -3.34 4.46 -15.75
C LEU A 30 -2.80 3.97 -14.40
N TYR A 31 -3.34 4.48 -13.29
CA TYR A 31 -2.99 4.02 -11.94
C TYR A 31 -3.42 2.56 -11.70
N ASN A 32 -4.66 2.21 -12.00
CA ASN A 32 -5.17 0.85 -11.80
C ASN A 32 -4.43 -0.19 -12.69
N SER A 33 -4.08 0.20 -13.92
CA SER A 33 -3.23 -0.61 -14.81
C SER A 33 -1.83 -0.86 -14.22
N HIS A 34 -1.22 0.16 -13.62
CA HIS A 34 0.10 0.04 -12.99
C HIS A 34 0.09 -0.85 -11.72
N ILE A 35 -0.98 -0.79 -10.92
CA ILE A 35 -1.16 -1.70 -9.77
C ILE A 35 -1.26 -3.15 -10.22
N LYS A 36 -2.11 -3.44 -11.23
CA LYS A 36 -2.24 -4.79 -11.80
C LYS A 36 -0.93 -5.31 -12.41
N ASN A 37 -0.16 -4.45 -13.08
CA ASN A 37 1.15 -4.85 -13.61
C ASN A 37 2.16 -5.17 -12.50
N LYS A 38 2.16 -4.43 -11.39
CA LYS A 38 3.00 -4.75 -10.22
C LYS A 38 2.59 -6.06 -9.56
N GLU A 39 1.30 -6.34 -9.43
CA GLU A 39 0.82 -7.63 -8.92
C GLU A 39 1.27 -8.80 -9.79
N ILE A 40 1.17 -8.66 -11.11
CA ILE A 40 1.61 -9.69 -12.07
C ILE A 40 3.13 -9.90 -11.95
N GLU A 41 3.91 -8.83 -11.83
CA GLU A 41 5.36 -8.91 -11.64
C GLU A 41 5.74 -9.59 -10.32
N VAL A 42 5.04 -9.29 -9.23
CA VAL A 42 5.24 -9.94 -7.93
C VAL A 42 4.83 -11.42 -7.99
N LYS A 43 3.70 -11.75 -8.61
CA LYS A 43 3.25 -13.14 -8.81
C LYS A 43 4.26 -13.93 -9.65
N LEU A 44 4.80 -13.32 -10.71
CA LEU A 44 5.84 -13.93 -11.55
C LEU A 44 7.13 -14.18 -10.77
N ARG A 45 7.60 -13.21 -9.99
CA ARG A 45 8.80 -13.35 -9.14
C ARG A 45 8.59 -14.39 -8.04
N LEU A 46 7.41 -14.43 -7.43
CA LEU A 46 7.05 -15.41 -6.41
C LEU A 46 7.05 -16.84 -6.98
N GLU A 47 6.45 -17.05 -8.16
CA GLU A 47 6.47 -18.34 -8.85
C GLU A 47 7.88 -18.73 -9.30
N GLN A 48 8.69 -17.76 -9.75
CA GLN A 48 10.09 -18.00 -10.10
C GLN A 48 10.93 -18.39 -8.88
N GLU A 49 10.74 -17.73 -7.72
CA GLU A 49 11.43 -18.08 -6.48
C GLU A 49 10.96 -19.42 -5.92
N LYS A 50 9.66 -19.75 -5.99
CA LYS A 50 9.17 -21.11 -5.67
C LYS A 50 9.81 -22.17 -6.55
N THR A 51 9.89 -21.92 -7.86
CA THR A 51 10.53 -22.84 -8.83
C THR A 51 12.02 -23.00 -8.52
N LYS A 52 12.73 -21.90 -8.23
CA LYS A 52 14.14 -21.96 -7.79
C LYS A 52 14.29 -22.72 -6.48
N GLN A 53 13.38 -22.54 -5.53
CA GLN A 53 13.40 -23.22 -4.23
C GLN A 53 13.11 -24.72 -4.38
N GLU A 54 12.22 -25.11 -5.28
CA GLU A 54 11.93 -26.51 -5.61
C GLU A 54 13.10 -27.18 -6.35
N ILE A 55 13.76 -26.47 -7.28
CA ILE A 55 15.00 -26.92 -7.92
C ILE A 55 16.14 -27.02 -6.90
N ALA A 56 16.30 -26.05 -6.00
CA ALA A 56 17.30 -26.09 -4.94
C ALA A 56 17.01 -27.21 -3.92
N ARG A 57 15.74 -27.48 -3.62
CA ARG A 57 15.32 -28.57 -2.71
C ARG A 57 15.55 -29.94 -3.34
N SER A 58 15.29 -30.10 -4.64
CA SER A 58 15.61 -31.32 -5.38
C SER A 58 17.12 -31.53 -5.58
N GLN A 59 17.90 -30.46 -5.78
CA GLN A 59 19.38 -30.52 -5.78
C GLN A 59 19.97 -30.79 -4.39
N SER A 60 19.39 -30.24 -3.32
CA SER A 60 19.81 -30.48 -1.94
C SER A 60 19.55 -31.92 -1.49
N GLN A 61 18.48 -32.56 -1.98
CA GLN A 61 18.26 -34.00 -1.80
C GLN A 61 19.30 -34.88 -2.52
N GLN A 62 20.02 -34.34 -3.52
CA GLN A 62 21.14 -35.03 -4.19
C GLN A 62 22.53 -34.72 -3.60
N GLN A 63 22.65 -33.80 -2.61
CA GLN A 63 23.95 -33.38 -2.05
C GLN A 63 24.09 -33.57 -0.53
N LEU A 64 23.26 -34.40 0.10
CA LEU A 64 23.37 -34.73 1.53
C LEU A 64 24.52 -35.73 1.84
N ALA A 65 25.75 -35.40 1.42
CA ALA A 65 26.97 -36.04 1.88
C ALA A 65 28.20 -35.13 1.65
N GLN A 66 28.24 -33.94 2.28
CA GLN A 66 29.48 -33.27 2.73
C GLN A 66 29.19 -31.93 3.45
N VAL A 67 29.14 -32.00 4.80
CA VAL A 67 29.84 -31.13 5.80
C VAL A 67 29.88 -29.61 5.54
N THR A 68 29.09 -28.76 6.22
CA THR A 68 29.38 -27.99 7.47
C THR A 68 30.72 -27.22 7.45
N THR A 69 30.82 -25.88 7.57
CA THR A 69 30.95 -25.13 8.86
C THR A 69 31.40 -23.66 8.63
N ALA A 70 30.80 -22.70 9.39
CA ALA A 70 31.31 -21.40 9.92
C ALA A 70 31.75 -20.24 8.96
N SER A 71 31.74 -18.93 9.26
CA SER A 71 31.71 -18.08 10.48
C SER A 71 31.25 -16.64 10.08
N GLN A 72 30.57 -15.83 10.91
CA GLN A 72 31.10 -14.73 11.78
C GLN A 72 32.13 -13.79 11.09
N GLU A 73 32.21 -12.45 11.21
CA GLU A 73 31.64 -11.41 12.09
C GLU A 73 32.19 -9.99 11.68
N THR A 74 31.56 -8.89 12.17
CA THR A 74 32.20 -7.67 12.78
C THR A 74 32.77 -6.43 11.99
N THR A 75 32.11 -5.26 12.22
CA THR A 75 32.54 -3.88 12.65
C THR A 75 33.58 -2.99 11.90
N THR A 76 33.24 -1.69 11.63
CA THR A 76 33.90 -0.42 12.12
C THR A 76 33.56 0.89 11.33
N ALA A 77 33.22 1.95 12.10
CA ALA A 77 33.49 3.43 11.96
C ALA A 77 32.95 4.30 10.78
N PRO A 78 32.68 5.62 11.02
CA PRO A 78 31.71 6.41 10.25
C PRO A 78 32.37 7.28 9.17
N VAL A 79 32.07 6.96 7.92
CA VAL A 79 32.05 7.93 6.83
C VAL A 79 30.57 8.20 6.58
N VAL A 80 30.17 9.47 6.41
CA VAL A 80 28.83 9.83 5.88
C VAL A 80 28.76 9.37 4.42
N ARG A 81 28.77 8.07 4.22
CA ARG A 81 28.26 7.40 3.03
C ARG A 81 26.77 7.31 3.30
N LYS A 82 25.94 7.78 2.37
CA LYS A 82 24.53 7.37 2.33
C LYS A 82 24.54 5.85 2.45
N ARG A 83 24.20 5.32 3.63
CA ARG A 83 24.02 3.89 3.79
C ARG A 83 22.82 3.57 2.94
N ARG A 84 23.02 2.73 1.91
CA ARG A 84 21.88 2.11 1.23
C ARG A 84 21.06 1.40 2.30
N THR A 85 19.85 1.87 2.53
CA THR A 85 18.95 1.23 3.48
C THR A 85 18.26 0.05 2.79
N ASN A 86 17.87 -0.92 3.61
CA ASN A 86 17.13 -2.13 3.24
C ASN A 86 15.77 -2.10 3.97
N TYR A 87 15.21 -0.92 4.23
CA TYR A 87 14.10 -0.77 5.16
C TYR A 87 12.89 -1.61 4.76
N GLU A 88 12.58 -1.74 3.46
CA GLU A 88 11.51 -2.64 2.99
C GLU A 88 11.78 -4.10 3.41
N ALA A 89 12.98 -4.62 3.17
CA ALA A 89 13.28 -6.02 3.50
C ALA A 89 13.37 -6.25 5.03
N GLU A 90 13.91 -5.29 5.80
CA GLU A 90 13.84 -5.34 7.25
C GLU A 90 12.41 -5.26 7.77
N LEU A 91 11.56 -4.42 7.17
CA LEU A 91 10.13 -4.34 7.47
C LEU A 91 9.47 -5.68 7.22
N MET A 92 9.68 -6.29 6.05
CA MET A 92 9.11 -7.60 5.73
C MET A 92 9.58 -8.69 6.70
N ASN A 93 10.84 -8.63 7.15
CA ASN A 93 11.35 -9.53 8.19
C ASN A 93 10.65 -9.29 9.54
N ARG A 94 10.48 -8.04 9.99
CA ARG A 94 9.73 -7.71 11.22
C ARG A 94 8.27 -8.15 11.16
N MET A 95 7.65 -8.00 10.00
CA MET A 95 6.24 -8.36 9.80
C MET A 95 6.01 -9.84 9.52
N SER A 96 7.07 -10.63 9.30
CA SER A 96 6.96 -12.08 9.06
C SER A 96 6.42 -12.86 10.26
N SER A 97 6.60 -12.35 11.48
CA SER A 97 6.05 -12.95 12.70
C SER A 97 4.59 -12.56 12.97
N VAL A 98 4.06 -11.57 12.25
CA VAL A 98 2.67 -11.15 12.38
C VAL A 98 1.80 -12.16 11.64
N PRO A 99 0.79 -12.77 12.28
CA PRO A 99 -0.07 -13.75 11.62
C PRO A 99 -0.74 -13.17 10.37
N GLU A 100 -0.74 -13.93 9.28
CA GLU A 100 -1.45 -13.54 8.05
C GLU A 100 -2.97 -13.73 8.17
N ASN A 101 -3.42 -14.54 9.15
CA ASN A 101 -4.84 -14.69 9.53
C ASN A 101 -5.37 -13.41 10.17
N ASN A 102 -6.08 -12.63 9.37
CA ASN A 102 -6.70 -11.36 9.73
C ASN A 102 -8.13 -11.49 10.29
N MET A 103 -8.65 -12.70 10.52
CA MET A 103 -10.03 -12.88 10.98
C MET A 103 -10.15 -12.95 12.51
N VAL A 104 -9.25 -13.69 13.16
CA VAL A 104 -9.30 -13.86 14.64
C VAL A 104 -8.52 -12.75 15.33
N ASN A 105 -7.34 -12.41 14.82
CA ASN A 105 -6.43 -11.44 15.42
C ASN A 105 -6.37 -10.15 14.60
N ALA A 106 -7.45 -9.79 13.92
CA ALA A 106 -7.53 -8.66 12.99
C ALA A 106 -6.95 -7.36 13.58
N ASN A 107 -7.30 -7.06 14.82
CA ASN A 107 -6.87 -5.84 15.49
C ASN A 107 -5.36 -5.84 15.76
N GLU A 108 -4.80 -6.95 16.24
CA GLU A 108 -3.35 -7.07 16.50
C GLU A 108 -2.55 -6.95 15.19
N VAL A 109 -3.03 -7.59 14.12
CA VAL A 109 -2.41 -7.51 12.78
C VAL A 109 -2.48 -6.08 12.26
N PHE A 110 -3.63 -5.41 12.38
CA PHE A 110 -3.78 -4.01 12.01
C PHE A 110 -2.84 -3.10 12.80
N GLU A 111 -2.81 -3.22 14.13
CA GLU A 111 -1.97 -2.42 15.01
C GLU A 111 -0.49 -2.58 14.67
N ALA A 112 -0.03 -3.80 14.37
CA ALA A 112 1.34 -4.05 13.97
C ALA A 112 1.70 -3.33 12.65
N TRP A 113 0.82 -3.40 11.64
CA TRP A 113 1.02 -2.67 10.38
C TRP A 113 0.93 -1.14 10.57
N ASP A 114 -0.02 -0.64 11.36
CA ASP A 114 -0.18 0.80 11.62
C ASP A 114 1.01 1.38 12.40
N GLN A 115 1.58 0.61 13.34
CA GLN A 115 2.81 1.00 14.04
C GLN A 115 3.99 1.15 13.08
N GLU A 116 4.19 0.19 12.18
CA GLU A 116 5.25 0.26 11.18
C GLU A 116 5.01 1.38 10.15
N LEU A 117 3.76 1.61 9.73
CA LEU A 117 3.36 2.75 8.89
C LEU A 117 3.77 4.06 9.54
N ASN A 118 3.35 4.28 10.79
CA ASN A 118 3.65 5.50 11.53
C ASN A 118 5.15 5.69 11.74
N LYS A 119 5.89 4.61 11.95
CA LYS A 119 7.35 4.64 12.10
C LYS A 119 8.04 5.09 10.81
N VAL A 120 7.74 4.46 9.67
CA VAL A 120 8.37 4.84 8.39
C VAL A 120 7.93 6.23 7.92
N TYR A 121 6.67 6.61 8.18
CA TYR A 121 6.19 7.97 7.95
C TYR A 121 7.01 9.00 8.72
N LYS A 122 7.25 8.79 10.02
CA LYS A 122 8.06 9.70 10.84
C LYS A 122 9.51 9.79 10.36
N LEU A 123 10.09 8.68 9.92
CA LEU A 123 11.44 8.67 9.33
C LEU A 123 11.49 9.53 8.07
N LEU A 124 10.58 9.31 7.11
CA LEU A 124 10.47 10.14 5.91
C LEU A 124 10.28 11.63 6.25
N MET A 125 9.39 11.94 7.20
CA MET A 125 9.13 13.31 7.61
C MET A 125 10.33 14.01 8.29
N SER A 126 11.28 13.24 8.82
CA SER A 126 12.52 13.79 9.40
C SER A 126 13.56 14.17 8.35
N GLU A 127 13.56 13.52 7.19
CA GLU A 127 14.63 13.63 6.19
C GLU A 127 14.23 14.34 4.89
N LEU A 128 12.95 14.30 4.52
CA LEU A 128 12.46 14.94 3.29
C LEU A 128 12.61 16.47 3.35
N SER A 129 12.72 17.12 2.18
CA SER A 129 12.61 18.59 2.11
C SER A 129 11.19 19.08 2.42
N ASP A 130 11.01 20.36 2.76
CA ASP A 130 9.70 20.89 3.16
C ASP A 130 8.61 20.76 2.08
N SER A 131 9.00 20.87 0.80
CA SER A 131 8.09 20.65 -0.33
C SER A 131 7.65 19.19 -0.40
N GLN A 132 8.59 18.25 -0.25
CA GLN A 132 8.30 16.82 -0.22
C GLN A 132 7.47 16.43 1.02
N LYS A 133 7.74 16.99 2.20
CA LYS A 133 6.91 16.79 3.40
C LYS A 133 5.47 17.24 3.18
N THR A 134 5.29 18.38 2.52
CA THR A 134 3.95 18.90 2.19
C THR A 134 3.22 17.97 1.23
N ARG A 135 3.91 17.47 0.20
CA ARG A 135 3.38 16.47 -0.74
C ARG A 135 2.98 15.18 -0.01
N LEU A 136 3.88 14.62 0.80
CA LEU A 136 3.63 13.38 1.54
C LEU A 136 2.43 13.53 2.51
N ARG A 137 2.32 14.65 3.25
CA ARG A 137 1.13 14.91 4.09
C ARG A 137 -0.17 14.91 3.31
N ASN A 138 -0.17 15.48 2.11
CA ASN A 138 -1.36 15.52 1.27
C ASN A 138 -1.68 14.14 0.68
N GLU A 139 -0.66 13.36 0.33
CA GLU A 139 -0.80 11.96 -0.09
C GLU A 139 -1.38 11.08 1.01
N GLU A 140 -0.90 11.20 2.26
CA GLU A 140 -1.46 10.48 3.41
C GLU A 140 -2.92 10.84 3.68
N ARG A 141 -3.26 12.14 3.65
CA ARG A 141 -4.66 12.59 3.81
C ARG A 141 -5.57 12.05 2.71
N ALA A 142 -5.08 12.04 1.47
CA ALA A 142 -5.83 11.50 0.35
C ALA A 142 -5.95 9.98 0.45
N TRP A 143 -4.91 9.28 0.92
CA TRP A 143 -4.93 7.84 1.16
C TRP A 143 -5.92 7.46 2.25
N LEU A 144 -5.94 8.16 3.39
CA LEU A 144 -6.93 7.93 4.46
C LEU A 144 -8.37 8.03 3.93
N LYS A 145 -8.67 9.08 3.16
CA LYS A 145 -10.00 9.24 2.52
C LYS A 145 -10.34 8.11 1.55
N ARG A 146 -9.35 7.54 0.84
CA ARG A 146 -9.57 6.40 -0.05
C ARG A 146 -9.77 5.12 0.76
N LYS A 147 -9.02 4.93 1.83
CA LYS A 147 -9.14 3.79 2.74
C LYS A 147 -10.53 3.72 3.37
N ASP A 148 -11.01 4.85 3.89
CA ASP A 148 -12.36 4.93 4.48
C ASP A 148 -13.43 4.57 3.45
N LYS A 149 -13.32 5.10 2.22
CA LYS A 149 -14.25 4.77 1.12
C LYS A 149 -14.20 3.31 0.70
N GLU A 150 -13.01 2.72 0.64
CA GLU A 150 -12.89 1.30 0.26
C GLU A 150 -13.46 0.40 1.36
N MET A 151 -13.23 0.73 2.64
CA MET A 151 -13.82 0.04 3.78
C MET A 151 -15.36 0.09 3.76
N ASP A 152 -15.94 1.26 3.47
CA ASP A 152 -17.38 1.43 3.32
C ASP A 152 -17.92 0.61 2.14
N LYS A 153 -17.20 0.64 1.02
CA LYS A 153 -17.53 -0.13 -0.18
C LYS A 153 -17.48 -1.64 0.07
N THR A 154 -16.45 -2.15 0.75
CA THR A 154 -16.36 -3.59 1.07
C THR A 154 -17.45 -4.02 2.04
N ALA A 155 -17.83 -3.16 2.99
CA ALA A 155 -18.96 -3.43 3.88
C ALA A 155 -20.29 -3.45 3.11
N GLU A 156 -20.47 -2.52 2.17
CA GLU A 156 -21.67 -2.43 1.33
C GLU A 156 -21.83 -3.63 0.39
N GLU A 157 -20.74 -4.09 -0.22
CA GLU A 157 -20.71 -5.31 -1.07
C GLU A 157 -21.17 -6.57 -0.30
N MET A 158 -21.03 -6.57 1.02
CA MET A 158 -21.45 -7.66 1.92
C MET A 158 -22.81 -7.41 2.59
N SER A 159 -23.46 -6.30 2.27
CA SER A 159 -24.78 -5.91 2.78
C SER A 159 -25.89 -6.22 1.77
N ALA A 160 -27.15 -6.12 2.21
CA ALA A 160 -28.32 -6.20 1.33
C ALA A 160 -28.67 -4.85 0.67
N GLY A 161 -27.87 -3.81 0.87
CA GLY A 161 -28.11 -2.44 0.41
C GLY A 161 -28.15 -1.43 1.55
N ARG A 162 -28.62 -0.21 1.27
CA ARG A 162 -28.80 0.87 2.25
C ARG A 162 -30.27 1.19 2.50
N ASP A 163 -30.57 1.65 3.71
CA ASP A 163 -31.89 2.17 4.06
C ASP A 163 -32.05 3.64 3.64
N GLU A 164 -33.21 4.21 3.95
CA GLU A 164 -33.55 5.62 3.67
C GLU A 164 -32.67 6.62 4.42
N ASN A 165 -31.98 6.20 5.48
CA ASN A 165 -31.05 7.01 6.28
C ASN A 165 -29.59 6.84 5.82
N GLY A 166 -29.33 5.95 4.86
CA GLY A 166 -28.00 5.62 4.34
C GLY A 166 -27.25 4.55 5.15
N GLU A 167 -27.89 3.93 6.14
CA GLU A 167 -27.32 2.84 6.93
C GLU A 167 -27.36 1.51 6.17
N LEU A 168 -26.37 0.64 6.40
CA LEU A 168 -26.29 -0.66 5.73
C LEU A 168 -27.33 -1.63 6.31
N ILE A 169 -28.19 -2.19 5.44
CA ILE A 169 -29.19 -3.21 5.79
C ILE A 169 -28.63 -4.60 5.49
N GLY A 170 -29.03 -5.62 6.26
CA GLY A 170 -28.63 -7.01 6.00
C GLY A 170 -27.14 -7.26 6.19
N CYS A 171 -26.47 -6.32 6.86
CA CYS A 171 -25.05 -6.32 7.09
C CYS A 171 -24.76 -7.14 8.35
N GLY A 172 -24.55 -8.45 8.16
CA GLY A 172 -24.16 -9.37 9.25
C GLY A 172 -22.69 -9.21 9.65
N THR A 173 -22.16 -10.19 10.38
CA THR A 173 -20.74 -10.23 10.79
C THR A 173 -19.77 -10.14 9.59
N GLY A 174 -20.20 -10.58 8.40
CA GLY A 174 -19.40 -10.56 7.17
C GLY A 174 -18.92 -9.18 6.75
N CYS A 175 -19.74 -8.13 6.90
CA CYS A 175 -19.32 -6.75 6.59
C CYS A 175 -18.14 -6.31 7.46
N GLY A 176 -18.22 -6.60 8.77
CA GLY A 176 -17.19 -6.25 9.73
C GLY A 176 -15.90 -7.01 9.49
N HIS A 177 -15.95 -8.24 8.95
CA HIS A 177 -14.75 -8.97 8.54
C HIS A 177 -14.16 -8.39 7.26
N ALA A 178 -14.97 -8.13 6.23
CA ALA A 178 -14.52 -7.56 4.96
C ALA A 178 -13.87 -6.18 5.16
N SER A 179 -14.52 -5.29 5.91
CA SER A 179 -14.00 -3.95 6.22
C SER A 179 -12.67 -4.00 6.99
N ARG A 180 -12.54 -4.92 7.97
CA ARG A 180 -11.27 -5.11 8.70
C ARG A 180 -10.16 -5.66 7.82
N ALA A 181 -10.48 -6.64 6.97
CA ALA A 181 -9.52 -7.22 6.03
C ALA A 181 -8.99 -6.13 5.06
N ALA A 182 -9.89 -5.33 4.47
CA ALA A 182 -9.52 -4.22 3.61
C ALA A 182 -8.65 -3.18 4.34
N ASN A 183 -9.00 -2.84 5.59
CA ASN A 183 -8.22 -1.89 6.40
C ASN A 183 -6.78 -2.39 6.64
N ILE A 184 -6.60 -3.68 6.95
CA ILE A 184 -5.28 -4.28 7.16
C ILE A 184 -4.48 -4.28 5.86
N GLU A 185 -5.08 -4.72 4.75
CA GLU A 185 -4.41 -4.81 3.46
C GLU A 185 -3.94 -3.45 2.96
N MET A 186 -4.82 -2.44 2.99
CA MET A 186 -4.45 -1.08 2.57
C MET A 186 -3.37 -0.46 3.47
N THR A 187 -3.36 -0.78 4.76
CA THR A 187 -2.32 -0.32 5.70
C THR A 187 -0.98 -1.00 5.41
N LYS A 188 -0.99 -2.31 5.16
CA LYS A 188 0.19 -3.08 4.74
C LYS A 188 0.79 -2.51 3.46
N GLU A 189 -0.02 -2.31 2.42
CA GLU A 189 0.44 -1.77 1.14
C GLU A 189 1.06 -0.38 1.29
N ARG A 190 0.39 0.51 2.04
CA ARG A 190 0.91 1.86 2.26
C ARG A 190 2.22 1.84 3.03
N THR A 191 2.36 0.96 4.02
CA THR A 191 3.60 0.79 4.79
C THR A 191 4.77 0.39 3.89
N ILE A 192 4.54 -0.58 2.98
CA ILE A 192 5.55 -1.04 2.02
C ILE A 192 5.91 0.07 1.02
N GLU A 193 4.94 0.85 0.55
CA GLU A 193 5.20 1.99 -0.32
C GLU A 193 6.09 3.04 0.36
N LEU A 194 5.78 3.40 1.61
CA LEU A 194 6.60 4.34 2.39
C LEU A 194 8.00 3.80 2.67
N ALA A 195 8.14 2.50 2.92
CA ALA A 195 9.43 1.83 3.06
C ALA A 195 10.28 1.94 1.80
N ARG A 196 9.68 1.72 0.62
CA ARG A 196 10.37 1.90 -0.67
C ARG A 196 10.80 3.34 -0.89
N MET A 197 9.95 4.32 -0.57
CA MET A 197 10.31 5.73 -0.63
C MET A 197 11.51 6.05 0.28
N TYR A 198 11.56 5.45 1.46
CA TYR A 198 12.68 5.62 2.39
C TYR A 198 13.98 5.03 1.82
N ASP A 199 13.92 3.84 1.22
CA ASP A 199 15.06 3.21 0.56
C ASP A 199 15.54 3.99 -0.66
N GLU A 200 14.62 4.58 -1.44
CA GLU A 200 14.96 5.43 -2.58
C GLU A 200 15.68 6.73 -2.17
N LEU A 201 15.33 7.32 -1.03
CA LEU A 201 16.01 8.52 -0.50
C LEU A 201 17.50 8.26 -0.18
N HIS A 202 17.81 7.02 0.20
CA HIS A 202 19.10 6.54 0.68
C HIS A 202 19.93 5.76 -0.35
N ARG A 203 19.44 5.66 -1.58
CA ARG A 203 20.03 4.82 -2.63
C ARG A 203 21.41 5.27 -3.12
#